data_AF-A0A7V0R165-F1
#
_entry.id   AF-A0A7V0R165-F1
#
_cell.length_a   1.000
_cell.length_b   1.000
_cell.length_c   1.000
_cell.angle_alpha   90.00
_cell.angle_beta   90.00
_cell.angle_gamma   90.00
#
_symmetry.space_group_name_H-M   'P 1'
#
loop_
_entity.id
_entity.type
_entity.pdbx_description
1 polymer ?
#
loop_
_entity_poly.entity_id
_entity_poly.type
_entity_poly.pdbx_seq_one_letter_code
_entity_poly.pdbx_strand_id
1 'polypeptide(L)'
;MSPKTTSFPAGIPAEKPALFNLPPALCILHPVRNILSEERTVMKKAGRYDVSYLLETQFEPGSRGRILKNRLGIKRKRDMEEIESEALQKTLDKLLGIYDKEHRFKESDIKRMHKLWLGEIYEWAGKYRRVNVSKGDFPFAAAKQIPLLMAEFEKGPLCKHTPCNFKTQKRTIQALSEVHVEFVLIHPFREGNGQSGKNTLNPYGCPGRPACS
;
A
#
# COMPACT_ATOMS: atom_id res chain seq x y z
N MET A 1 -22.81 51.69 -21.96
CA MET A 1 -21.80 50.75 -21.44
C MET A 1 -22.52 49.74 -20.58
N SER A 2 -22.76 48.55 -21.13
CA SER A 2 -23.45 47.44 -20.45
C SER A 2 -22.43 46.32 -20.21
N PRO A 3 -22.34 45.74 -19.00
CA PRO A 3 -21.37 44.69 -18.73
C PRO A 3 -21.84 43.37 -19.35
N LYS A 4 -20.96 42.75 -20.15
CA LYS A 4 -21.18 41.42 -20.74
C LYS A 4 -21.02 40.35 -19.66
N THR A 5 -22.10 39.64 -19.38
CA THR A 5 -22.14 38.37 -18.66
C THR A 5 -21.52 37.28 -19.53
N THR A 6 -20.37 36.73 -19.12
CA THR A 6 -19.82 35.51 -19.69
C THR A 6 -20.26 34.31 -18.85
N SER A 7 -21.10 33.49 -19.45
CA SER A 7 -21.56 32.20 -18.94
C SER A 7 -20.40 31.19 -18.89
N PHE A 8 -20.26 30.50 -17.76
CA PHE A 8 -19.44 29.31 -17.65
C PHE A 8 -20.19 28.12 -18.26
N PRO A 9 -19.57 27.29 -19.13
CA PRO A 9 -20.21 26.06 -19.58
C PRO A 9 -20.20 25.02 -18.44
N ALA A 10 -21.41 24.61 -18.08
CA ALA A 10 -21.68 23.40 -17.30
C ALA A 10 -21.31 22.17 -18.12
N GLY A 11 -20.60 21.21 -17.51
CA GLY A 11 -20.27 19.95 -18.16
C GLY A 11 -19.11 19.20 -17.53
N ILE A 12 -19.24 18.82 -16.26
CA ILE A 12 -18.46 17.69 -15.72
C ILE A 12 -19.39 16.49 -15.76
N PRO A 13 -19.10 15.43 -16.53
CA PRO A 13 -19.91 14.23 -16.51
C PRO A 13 -19.81 13.58 -15.13
N ALA A 14 -20.97 13.49 -14.48
CA ALA A 14 -21.18 12.83 -13.21
C ALA A 14 -21.21 11.31 -13.40
N GLU A 15 -20.06 10.67 -13.53
CA GLU A 15 -19.95 9.21 -13.33
C GLU A 15 -18.63 8.84 -12.65
N LYS A 16 -18.72 8.58 -11.33
CA LYS A 16 -17.92 7.55 -10.63
C LYS A 16 -18.51 7.33 -9.22
N PRO A 17 -19.56 6.51 -9.07
CA PRO A 17 -20.10 6.18 -7.75
C PRO A 17 -19.28 5.11 -7.00
N ALA A 18 -18.21 4.56 -7.57
CA ALA A 18 -17.56 3.36 -7.01
C ALA A 18 -16.58 3.62 -5.84
N LEU A 19 -16.11 4.85 -5.62
CA LEU A 19 -15.13 5.14 -4.56
C LEU A 19 -15.77 5.39 -3.19
N PHE A 20 -17.06 5.75 -3.14
CA PHE A 20 -17.71 6.25 -1.93
C PHE A 20 -18.44 5.17 -1.12
N ASN A 21 -18.58 3.97 -1.67
CA ASN A 21 -19.22 2.83 -1.00
C ASN A 21 -18.21 1.75 -0.54
N LEU A 22 -16.91 1.99 -0.68
CA LEU A 22 -15.88 1.07 -0.20
C LEU A 22 -15.74 1.24 1.32
N PRO A 23 -15.83 0.15 2.12
CA PRO A 23 -15.51 0.19 3.53
C PRO A 23 -14.08 0.73 3.75
N PRO A 24 -13.78 1.47 4.83
CA PRO A 24 -12.46 2.04 5.09
C PRO A 24 -11.30 1.09 5.04
N ALA A 25 -11.53 -0.16 5.41
CA ALA A 25 -10.50 -1.17 5.35
C ALA A 25 -10.22 -1.65 3.91
N LEU A 26 -11.16 -1.49 2.97
CA LEU A 26 -10.85 -1.64 1.54
C LEU A 26 -10.04 -0.45 1.01
N CYS A 27 -10.14 0.74 1.62
CA CYS A 27 -9.24 1.87 1.32
C CYS A 27 -7.82 1.68 1.88
N ILE A 28 -7.57 0.67 2.72
CA ILE A 28 -6.19 0.23 3.02
C ILE A 28 -5.53 -0.35 1.76
N LEU A 29 -6.34 -0.98 0.89
CA LEU A 29 -5.90 -1.60 -0.36
C LEU A 29 -6.06 -0.66 -1.57
N HIS A 30 -6.96 0.31 -1.50
CA HIS A 30 -7.25 1.25 -2.59
C HIS A 30 -6.50 2.58 -2.39
N PRO A 31 -5.98 3.21 -3.46
CA PRO A 31 -5.37 4.53 -3.36
C PRO A 31 -6.39 5.58 -2.88
N VAL A 32 -6.13 6.21 -1.74
CA VAL A 32 -6.56 7.60 -1.52
C VAL A 32 -5.69 8.44 -2.46
N ARG A 33 -6.31 9.27 -3.32
CA ARG A 33 -5.54 10.16 -4.21
C ARG A 33 -4.61 11.06 -3.37
N ASN A 34 -3.32 10.74 -3.46
CA ASN A 34 -2.11 11.41 -2.99
C ASN A 34 -2.27 12.69 -2.14
N ILE A 35 -1.82 12.61 -0.88
CA ILE A 35 -0.96 13.62 -0.26
C ILE A 35 0.29 12.85 0.17
N LEU A 36 1.46 13.25 -0.31
CA LEU A 36 2.83 12.84 0.01
C LEU A 36 3.61 12.37 -1.22
N SER A 37 4.68 13.13 -1.45
CA SER A 37 5.56 13.15 -2.60
C SER A 37 6.41 11.90 -2.77
N GLU A 38 6.94 11.81 -3.99
CA GLU A 38 7.78 10.79 -4.57
C GLU A 38 9.11 10.66 -3.79
N GLU A 39 9.49 9.45 -3.38
CA GLU A 39 10.89 9.06 -3.13
C GLU A 39 11.04 7.57 -2.73
N ARG A 40 12.25 7.05 -2.92
CA ARG A 40 12.61 5.63 -3.09
C ARG A 40 12.65 4.84 -1.78
N THR A 41 12.08 3.63 -1.70
CA THR A 41 12.34 2.71 -0.56
C THR A 41 13.77 2.17 -0.63
N VAL A 42 14.60 2.51 0.35
CA VAL A 42 16.01 2.10 0.44
C VAL A 42 16.20 1.30 1.72
N MET A 43 16.83 0.12 1.64
CA MET A 43 17.20 -0.65 2.82
C MET A 43 18.47 -0.06 3.46
N LYS A 44 18.41 0.28 4.75
CA LYS A 44 19.62 0.40 5.58
C LYS A 44 19.90 -0.96 6.24
N LYS A 45 21.15 -1.44 6.16
CA LYS A 45 21.59 -2.69 6.83
C LYS A 45 21.30 -2.57 8.32
N ALA A 46 20.34 -3.33 8.83
CA ALA A 46 20.18 -3.51 10.26
C ALA A 46 21.37 -4.33 10.78
N GLY A 47 22.03 -3.84 11.82
CA GLY A 47 23.19 -4.50 12.41
C GLY A 47 22.92 -5.92 12.92
N ARG A 48 23.95 -6.77 12.78
CA ARG A 48 24.23 -8.05 13.47
C ARG A 48 23.35 -9.29 13.25
N TYR A 49 22.27 -9.26 12.46
CA TYR A 49 21.52 -10.48 12.15
C TYR A 49 21.43 -10.72 10.64
N ASP A 50 21.92 -11.87 10.20
CA ASP A 50 21.73 -12.33 8.83
C ASP A 50 20.26 -12.68 8.59
N VAL A 51 19.62 -11.94 7.69
CA VAL A 51 18.21 -12.10 7.31
C VAL A 51 18.07 -12.59 5.86
N SER A 52 19.16 -13.06 5.25
CA SER A 52 19.21 -13.53 3.86
C SER A 52 18.35 -14.77 3.61
N TYR A 53 18.10 -15.58 4.64
CA TYR A 53 17.24 -16.77 4.57
C TYR A 53 15.75 -16.44 4.43
N LEU A 54 15.34 -15.20 4.71
CA LEU A 54 13.94 -14.79 4.60
C LEU A 54 13.58 -14.51 3.13
N LEU A 55 12.53 -15.17 2.62
CA LEU A 55 12.06 -14.96 1.24
C LEU A 55 11.70 -13.50 0.92
N GLU A 56 11.27 -12.72 1.92
CA GLU A 56 10.93 -11.29 1.77
C GLU A 56 12.15 -10.37 1.56
N THR A 57 13.37 -10.86 1.79
CA THR A 57 14.63 -10.13 1.56
C THR A 57 15.33 -10.57 0.28
N GLN A 58 14.87 -11.66 -0.34
CA GLN A 58 15.43 -12.22 -1.56
C GLN A 58 14.83 -11.59 -2.80
N PHE A 59 15.60 -11.61 -3.88
CA PHE A 59 15.19 -11.13 -5.21
C PHE A 59 15.11 -12.29 -6.19
N GLU A 60 14.23 -12.17 -7.17
CA GLU A 60 14.08 -13.18 -8.22
C GLU A 60 15.37 -13.26 -9.06
N PRO A 61 15.97 -14.44 -9.25
CA PRO A 61 17.15 -14.61 -10.10
C PRO A 61 16.93 -14.06 -11.52
N GLY A 62 17.86 -13.25 -12.01
CA GLY A 62 17.74 -12.58 -13.31
C GLY A 62 16.94 -11.27 -13.29
N SER A 63 16.38 -10.85 -12.15
CA SER A 63 15.71 -9.55 -12.02
C SER A 63 16.68 -8.36 -11.83
N ARG A 64 17.97 -8.63 -11.60
CA ARG A 64 19.00 -7.66 -11.19
C ARG A 64 18.69 -6.96 -9.86
N GLY A 65 18.10 -7.68 -8.91
CA GLY A 65 17.76 -7.14 -7.59
C GLY A 65 16.60 -6.15 -7.61
N ARG A 66 15.75 -6.20 -8.64
CA ARG A 66 14.63 -5.25 -8.80
C ARG A 66 13.28 -5.83 -8.42
N ILE A 67 13.13 -7.15 -8.49
CA ILE A 67 11.88 -7.85 -8.23
C ILE A 67 12.10 -8.81 -7.08
N LEU A 68 11.23 -8.75 -6.08
CA LEU A 68 11.28 -9.67 -4.94
C LEU A 68 11.05 -11.11 -5.39
N LYS A 69 11.59 -12.05 -4.62
CA LYS A 69 11.33 -13.47 -4.83
C LYS A 69 9.82 -13.72 -4.87
N ASN A 70 9.34 -14.30 -5.95
CA ASN A 70 7.92 -14.51 -6.19
C ASN A 70 7.65 -15.92 -6.71
N ARG A 71 6.40 -16.37 -6.55
CA ARG A 71 5.93 -17.71 -6.93
C ARG A 71 5.84 -17.90 -8.45
N LEU A 72 5.76 -16.81 -9.20
CA LEU A 72 5.49 -16.78 -10.63
C LEU A 72 6.77 -16.68 -11.48
N GLY A 73 7.94 -16.54 -10.86
CA GLY A 73 9.22 -16.39 -11.56
C GLY A 73 9.34 -15.09 -12.38
N ILE A 74 8.54 -14.07 -12.07
CA ILE A 74 8.53 -12.79 -12.78
C ILE A 74 9.81 -12.02 -12.48
N LYS A 75 10.47 -11.54 -13.54
CA LYS A 75 11.79 -10.87 -13.47
C LYS A 75 11.74 -9.42 -13.92
N ARG A 76 10.68 -9.02 -14.63
CA ARG A 76 10.51 -7.66 -15.15
C ARG A 76 9.52 -6.90 -14.28
N LYS A 77 9.82 -5.63 -14.10
CA LYS A 77 9.06 -4.74 -13.24
C LYS A 77 7.65 -4.47 -13.74
N ARG A 78 7.54 -4.06 -15.01
CA ARG A 78 6.24 -3.78 -15.64
C ARG A 78 5.29 -4.99 -15.53
N ASP A 79 5.83 -6.19 -15.78
CA ASP A 79 5.07 -7.44 -15.74
C ASP A 79 4.59 -7.73 -14.30
N MET A 80 5.41 -7.42 -13.27
CA MET A 80 4.99 -7.55 -11.86
C MET A 80 3.93 -6.54 -11.47
N GLU A 81 4.09 -5.27 -11.86
CA GLU A 81 3.14 -4.20 -11.56
C GLU A 81 1.76 -4.50 -12.17
N GLU A 82 1.73 -5.02 -13.40
CA GLU A 82 0.50 -5.46 -14.07
C GLU A 82 -0.18 -6.60 -13.32
N ILE A 83 0.56 -7.65 -12.97
CA ILE A 83 0.03 -8.82 -12.26
C ILE A 83 -0.45 -8.45 -10.85
N GLU A 84 0.30 -7.63 -10.10
CA GLU A 84 -0.13 -7.14 -8.79
C GLU A 84 -1.40 -6.29 -8.88
N SER A 85 -1.52 -5.45 -9.92
CA SER A 85 -2.70 -4.61 -10.14
C SER A 85 -3.92 -5.42 -10.52
N GLU A 86 -3.77 -6.42 -11.40
CA GLU A 86 -4.87 -7.34 -11.73
C GLU A 86 -5.33 -8.15 -10.52
N ALA A 87 -4.37 -8.63 -9.72
CA ALA A 87 -4.66 -9.37 -8.50
C ALA A 87 -5.39 -8.49 -7.47
N LEU A 88 -5.05 -7.19 -7.40
CA LEU A 88 -5.75 -6.23 -6.55
C LEU A 88 -7.21 -6.10 -6.97
N GLN A 89 -7.48 -5.87 -8.25
CA GLN A 89 -8.83 -5.71 -8.78
C GLN A 89 -9.70 -6.94 -8.45
N LYS A 90 -9.19 -8.14 -8.78
CA LYS A 90 -9.87 -9.41 -8.48
C LYS A 90 -10.12 -9.60 -6.98
N THR A 91 -9.22 -9.10 -6.14
CA THR A 91 -9.37 -9.18 -4.69
C THR A 91 -10.45 -8.23 -4.19
N LEU A 92 -10.47 -6.98 -4.66
CA LEU A 92 -11.50 -6.02 -4.29
C LEU A 92 -12.90 -6.55 -4.59
N ASP A 93 -13.09 -7.16 -5.78
CA ASP A 93 -14.37 -7.77 -6.16
C ASP A 93 -14.78 -8.89 -5.19
N LYS A 94 -13.83 -9.74 -4.77
CA LYS A 94 -14.08 -10.78 -3.75
C LYS A 94 -14.41 -10.20 -2.38
N LEU A 95 -13.71 -9.14 -1.97
CA LEU A 95 -13.90 -8.54 -0.65
C LEU A 95 -15.28 -7.90 -0.50
N LEU A 96 -15.83 -7.32 -1.57
CA LEU A 96 -17.21 -6.81 -1.60
C LEU A 96 -18.26 -7.92 -1.34
N GLY A 97 -17.95 -9.17 -1.66
CA GLY A 97 -18.80 -10.32 -1.32
C GLY A 97 -18.55 -10.93 0.06
N ILE A 98 -17.43 -10.60 0.71
CA ILE A 98 -17.04 -11.16 2.02
C ILE A 98 -17.45 -10.23 3.17
N TYR A 99 -17.32 -8.92 2.99
CA TYR A 99 -17.57 -7.93 4.04
C TYR A 99 -18.73 -7.03 3.65
N ASP A 100 -19.67 -6.88 4.57
CA ASP A 100 -20.78 -5.93 4.46
C ASP A 100 -20.42 -4.57 5.08
N LYS A 101 -21.38 -3.64 5.05
CA LYS A 101 -21.22 -2.28 5.61
C LYS A 101 -21.30 -2.26 7.14
N GLU A 102 -21.78 -3.32 7.77
CA GLU A 102 -21.86 -3.50 9.22
C GLU A 102 -20.56 -4.10 9.81
N HIS A 103 -19.68 -4.63 8.97
CA HIS A 103 -18.44 -5.28 9.38
C HIS A 103 -17.52 -4.35 10.16
N ARG A 104 -17.00 -4.87 11.28
CA ARG A 104 -15.96 -4.24 12.09
C ARG A 104 -14.63 -4.90 11.78
N PHE A 105 -13.73 -4.15 11.17
CA PHE A 105 -12.45 -4.68 10.71
C PHE A 105 -11.48 -4.88 11.87
N LYS A 106 -10.78 -6.01 11.80
CA LYS A 106 -9.72 -6.41 12.73
C LYS A 106 -8.39 -6.57 12.02
N GLU A 107 -7.32 -6.66 12.80
CA GLU A 107 -5.98 -7.02 12.34
C GLU A 107 -5.99 -8.28 11.46
N SER A 108 -6.77 -9.30 11.87
CA SER A 108 -6.92 -10.55 11.14
C SER A 108 -7.47 -10.35 9.73
N ASP A 109 -8.39 -9.40 9.57
CA ASP A 109 -9.01 -9.11 8.26
C ASP A 109 -7.98 -8.46 7.34
N ILE A 110 -7.13 -7.57 7.87
CA ILE A 110 -6.04 -6.94 7.11
C ILE A 110 -5.05 -7.98 6.61
N LYS A 111 -4.64 -8.92 7.47
CA LYS A 111 -3.75 -10.02 7.09
C LYS A 111 -4.41 -10.92 6.03
N ARG A 112 -5.70 -11.21 6.18
CA ARG A 112 -6.49 -11.99 5.22
C ARG A 112 -6.59 -11.27 3.88
N MET A 113 -6.89 -9.98 3.87
CA MET A 113 -6.98 -9.13 2.68
C MET A 113 -5.64 -9.11 1.93
N HIS A 114 -4.54 -8.86 2.64
CA HIS A 114 -3.20 -8.92 2.05
C HIS A 114 -2.88 -10.31 1.50
N LYS A 115 -3.29 -11.39 2.18
CA LYS A 115 -3.10 -12.75 1.68
C LYS A 115 -3.94 -13.02 0.44
N LEU A 116 -5.18 -12.54 0.36
CA LEU A 116 -6.02 -12.70 -0.82
C LEU A 116 -5.46 -11.95 -2.03
N TRP A 117 -4.90 -10.75 -1.81
CA TRP A 117 -4.29 -9.95 -2.86
C TRP A 117 -2.98 -10.54 -3.37
N LEU A 118 -2.00 -10.70 -2.47
CA LEU A 118 -0.62 -11.02 -2.86
C LEU A 118 -0.28 -12.50 -2.66
N GLY A 119 -1.21 -13.34 -2.20
CA GLY A 119 -0.96 -14.72 -1.81
C GLY A 119 -0.46 -15.64 -2.91
N GLU A 120 -0.92 -15.41 -4.14
CA GLU A 120 -0.51 -16.15 -5.33
C GLU A 120 0.83 -15.65 -5.88
N ILE A 121 1.25 -14.43 -5.53
CA ILE A 121 2.48 -13.80 -6.02
C ILE A 121 3.62 -14.02 -5.04
N TYR A 122 3.39 -13.79 -3.75
CA TYR A 122 4.40 -13.80 -2.70
C TYR A 122 4.07 -14.79 -1.59
N GLU A 123 5.07 -15.59 -1.20
CA GLU A 123 4.91 -16.60 -0.14
C GLU A 123 4.68 -16.00 1.25
N TRP A 124 5.23 -14.82 1.50
CA TRP A 124 5.11 -14.10 2.76
C TRP A 124 3.82 -13.28 2.88
N ALA A 125 2.96 -13.25 1.85
CA ALA A 125 1.73 -12.48 1.90
C ALA A 125 0.85 -12.85 3.11
N GLY A 126 0.29 -11.85 3.78
CA GLY A 126 -0.49 -11.99 5.02
C GLY A 126 0.35 -12.15 6.29
N LYS A 127 1.69 -12.14 6.18
CA LYS A 127 2.62 -12.17 7.32
C LYS A 127 3.31 -10.83 7.46
N TYR A 128 3.49 -10.38 8.69
CA TYR A 128 4.24 -9.16 8.96
C TYR A 128 5.68 -9.28 8.52
N ARG A 129 6.22 -8.16 8.04
CA ARG A 129 7.64 -8.08 7.72
C ARG A 129 8.46 -8.31 8.98
N ARG A 130 9.59 -8.99 8.82
CA ARG A 130 10.56 -9.24 9.89
C ARG A 130 11.77 -8.33 9.79
N VAL A 131 11.88 -7.57 8.70
CA VAL A 131 12.96 -6.62 8.45
C VAL A 131 12.48 -5.17 8.55
N ASN A 132 13.39 -4.28 8.95
CA ASN A 132 13.14 -2.85 8.93
C ASN A 132 13.19 -2.34 7.50
N VAL A 133 12.29 -1.42 7.16
CA VAL A 133 12.19 -0.78 5.85
C VAL A 133 12.10 0.73 6.02
N SER A 134 12.60 1.46 5.04
CA SER A 134 12.61 2.93 5.01
C SER A 134 12.30 3.44 3.61
N LYS A 135 11.57 4.56 3.50
CA LYS A 135 11.35 5.31 2.27
C LYS A 135 12.20 6.58 2.31
N GLY A 136 13.23 6.64 1.47
CA GLY A 136 14.29 7.65 1.54
C GLY A 136 14.99 7.55 2.89
N ASP A 137 15.06 8.69 3.58
CA ASP A 137 15.56 8.78 4.95
C ASP A 137 14.49 8.60 6.02
N PHE A 138 13.25 8.30 5.64
CA PHE A 138 12.16 8.06 6.58
C PHE A 138 12.08 6.57 6.96
N PRO A 139 12.47 6.16 8.18
CA PRO A 139 12.25 4.80 8.66
C PRO A 139 10.78 4.60 9.05
N PHE A 140 10.20 3.48 8.61
CA PHE A 140 8.93 3.02 9.14
C PHE A 140 9.14 2.34 10.50
N ALA A 141 8.04 1.94 11.15
CA ALA A 141 8.08 1.27 12.44
C ALA A 141 9.10 0.10 12.48
N ALA A 142 9.77 -0.09 13.61
CA ALA A 142 10.66 -1.25 13.76
C ALA A 142 9.85 -2.55 13.62
N ALA A 143 10.36 -3.52 12.85
CA ALA A 143 9.65 -4.76 12.53
C ALA A 143 9.16 -5.52 13.78
N LYS A 144 9.97 -5.49 14.84
CA LYS A 144 9.65 -6.11 16.13
C LYS A 144 8.45 -5.47 16.84
N GLN A 145 8.12 -4.22 16.53
CA GLN A 145 7.02 -3.48 17.13
C GLN A 145 5.70 -3.66 16.36
N ILE A 146 5.74 -4.18 15.12
CA ILE A 146 4.54 -4.32 14.28
C ILE A 146 3.41 -5.07 14.97
N PRO A 147 3.62 -6.23 15.63
CA PRO A 147 2.51 -6.94 16.28
C PRO A 147 1.81 -6.10 17.36
N LEU A 148 2.57 -5.34 18.15
CA LEU A 148 2.02 -4.45 19.16
C LEU A 148 1.24 -3.30 18.52
N LEU A 149 1.86 -2.61 17.56
CA LEU A 149 1.27 -1.46 16.87
C LEU A 149 0.00 -1.83 16.10
N MET A 150 -0.05 -3.02 15.49
CA MET A 150 -1.25 -3.50 14.81
C MET A 150 -2.38 -3.85 15.77
N ALA A 151 -2.05 -4.38 16.96
CA ALA A 151 -3.05 -4.61 18.01
C ALA A 151 -3.60 -3.30 18.58
N GLU A 152 -2.75 -2.27 18.71
CA GLU A 152 -3.17 -0.91 19.08
C GLU A 152 -4.01 -0.25 17.99
N PHE A 153 -3.62 -0.44 16.72
CA PHE A 153 -4.37 0.04 15.55
C PHE A 153 -5.77 -0.57 15.48
N GLU A 154 -5.92 -1.87 15.78
CA GLU A 154 -7.22 -2.53 15.91
C GLU A 154 -8.07 -1.91 17.01
N LYS A 155 -7.51 -1.76 18.21
CA LYS A 155 -8.23 -1.23 19.39
C LYS A 155 -8.55 0.27 19.26
N GLY A 156 -7.77 1.00 18.48
CA GLY A 156 -7.89 2.45 18.28
C GLY A 156 -8.60 2.81 16.97
N PRO A 157 -7.87 3.30 15.94
CA PRO A 157 -8.46 3.80 14.69
C PRO A 157 -9.45 2.84 14.03
N LEU A 158 -9.16 1.54 13.93
CA LEU A 158 -10.09 0.59 13.29
C LEU A 158 -11.39 0.43 14.09
N CYS A 159 -11.31 0.19 15.39
CA CYS A 159 -12.49 0.07 16.25
C CYS A 159 -13.34 1.35 16.27
N LYS A 160 -12.68 2.51 16.29
CA LYS A 160 -13.33 3.84 16.28
C LYS A 160 -14.08 4.11 14.97
N HIS A 161 -13.50 3.70 13.84
CA HIS A 161 -13.97 4.11 12.51
C HIS A 161 -14.69 3.01 11.73
N THR A 162 -14.83 1.81 12.29
CA THR A 162 -15.60 0.71 11.70
C THR A 162 -16.71 0.26 12.67
N PRO A 163 -17.94 -0.01 12.19
CA PRO A 163 -18.36 0.06 10.80
C PRO A 163 -18.48 1.51 10.32
N CYS A 164 -18.15 1.75 9.05
CA CYS A 164 -18.03 3.09 8.48
C CYS A 164 -19.37 3.64 7.99
N ASN A 165 -20.35 3.65 8.88
CA ASN A 165 -21.71 4.10 8.57
C ASN A 165 -21.90 5.57 8.98
N PHE A 166 -21.03 6.45 8.46
CA PHE A 166 -21.12 7.88 8.76
C PHE A 166 -22.17 8.58 7.89
N LYS A 167 -22.91 9.50 8.51
CA LYS A 167 -23.97 10.27 7.83
C LYS A 167 -23.43 11.34 6.87
N THR A 168 -22.15 11.70 6.96
CA THR A 168 -21.57 12.78 6.17
C THR A 168 -20.29 12.35 5.49
N GLN A 169 -20.13 12.78 4.24
CA GLN A 169 -18.93 12.55 3.44
C GLN A 169 -17.67 13.06 4.14
N LYS A 170 -17.76 14.22 4.83
CA LYS A 170 -16.64 14.78 5.60
C LYS A 170 -16.15 13.81 6.70
N ARG A 171 -17.07 13.14 7.41
CA ARG A 171 -16.67 12.17 8.44
C ARG A 171 -16.12 10.89 7.84
N THR A 172 -16.66 10.42 6.72
CA THR A 172 -16.09 9.31 5.96
C THR A 172 -14.65 9.61 5.55
N ILE A 173 -14.40 10.76 4.90
CA ILE A 173 -13.04 11.15 4.47
C ILE A 173 -12.09 11.25 5.67
N GLN A 174 -12.53 11.85 6.78
CA GLN A 174 -11.70 11.94 7.97
C GLN A 174 -11.33 10.56 8.53
N ALA A 175 -12.32 9.68 8.69
CA ALA A 175 -12.11 8.32 9.17
C ALA A 175 -11.16 7.53 8.27
N LEU A 176 -11.34 7.63 6.95
CA LEU A 176 -10.46 7.04 5.95
C LEU A 176 -9.02 7.53 6.08
N SER A 177 -8.83 8.85 6.18
CA SER A 177 -7.51 9.45 6.31
C SER A 177 -6.81 9.05 7.60
N GLU A 178 -7.52 9.07 8.74
CA GLU A 178 -6.96 8.64 10.04
C GLU A 178 -6.51 7.18 9.99
N VAL A 179 -7.37 6.27 9.50
CA VAL A 179 -7.04 4.84 9.38
C VAL A 179 -5.87 4.61 8.42
N HIS A 180 -5.86 5.30 7.27
CA HIS A 180 -4.84 5.13 6.24
C HIS A 180 -3.46 5.63 6.70
N VAL A 181 -3.38 6.82 7.29
CA VAL A 181 -2.12 7.40 7.77
C VAL A 181 -1.48 6.50 8.82
N GLU A 182 -2.25 6.07 9.82
CA GLU A 182 -1.76 5.17 10.87
C GLU A 182 -1.25 3.84 10.30
N PHE A 183 -2.01 3.23 9.37
CA PHE A 183 -1.59 2.00 8.72
C PHE A 183 -0.29 2.15 7.92
N VAL A 184 -0.16 3.23 7.14
CA VAL A 184 1.03 3.51 6.33
C VAL A 184 2.26 3.76 7.20
N LEU A 185 2.10 4.40 8.36
CA LEU A 185 3.18 4.64 9.32
C LEU A 185 3.68 3.34 9.98
N ILE A 186 2.75 2.44 10.34
CA ILE A 186 3.09 1.10 10.85
C ILE A 186 3.81 0.29 9.75
N HIS A 187 3.33 0.38 8.51
CA HIS A 187 3.86 -0.30 7.34
C HIS A 187 4.09 -1.81 7.58
N PRO A 188 3.05 -2.58 7.93
CA PRO A 188 3.19 -3.89 8.56
C PRO A 188 3.73 -5.01 7.64
N PHE A 189 3.61 -4.88 6.33
CA PHE A 189 4.00 -5.89 5.34
C PHE A 189 5.25 -5.49 4.56
N ARG A 190 5.80 -6.42 3.77
CA ARG A 190 6.98 -6.14 2.93
C ARG A 190 6.65 -5.28 1.71
N GLU A 191 5.51 -5.50 1.08
CA GLU A 191 4.95 -4.74 -0.04
C GLU A 191 3.44 -4.64 0.15
N GLY A 192 2.75 -3.72 -0.55
CA GLY A 192 1.29 -3.64 -0.49
C GLY A 192 0.72 -2.92 0.74
N ASN A 193 1.47 -1.98 1.32
CA ASN A 193 1.06 -1.21 2.51
C ASN A 193 0.29 0.10 2.22
N GLY A 194 -0.18 0.34 0.98
CA GLY A 194 -0.92 1.56 0.61
C GLY A 194 -0.38 2.26 -0.65
N GLN A 195 -0.46 1.60 -1.79
CA GLN A 195 0.34 1.84 -3.01
C GLN A 195 0.71 3.32 -3.33
N SER A 196 1.98 3.69 -3.07
CA SER A 196 2.71 4.64 -3.92
C SER A 196 3.11 3.91 -5.21
N GLY A 197 2.16 3.69 -6.10
CA GLY A 197 2.41 3.18 -7.44
C GLY A 197 3.10 4.24 -8.28
N LYS A 198 4.43 4.35 -8.17
CA LYS A 198 5.38 5.00 -9.10
C LYS A 198 6.79 4.88 -8.53
N ASN A 199 7.37 3.68 -8.60
CA ASN A 199 8.82 3.56 -8.56
C ASN A 199 9.34 3.69 -10.01
N THR A 200 9.21 4.86 -10.64
CA THR A 200 9.88 5.12 -11.93
C THR A 200 11.38 5.17 -11.66
N LEU A 201 12.08 4.07 -11.92
CA LEU A 201 13.55 4.08 -11.92
C LEU A 201 14.01 4.78 -13.19
N ASN A 202 14.65 5.93 -12.98
CA ASN A 202 15.47 6.68 -13.93
C ASN A 202 16.28 5.72 -14.86
N PRO A 203 16.19 5.86 -16.20
CA PRO A 203 16.97 5.07 -17.16
C PRO A 203 18.47 5.41 -17.23
N TYR A 204 18.99 6.36 -16.45
CA TYR A 204 20.41 6.73 -16.47
C TYR A 204 21.01 6.83 -15.06
N GLY A 205 21.97 5.95 -14.73
CA GLY A 205 22.70 6.03 -13.47
C GLY A 205 23.76 4.96 -13.26
N CYS A 206 24.99 5.28 -13.67
CA CYS A 206 26.29 4.64 -13.42
C CYS A 206 26.72 3.47 -14.33
N PRO A 207 27.45 3.78 -15.42
CA PRO A 207 28.76 3.19 -15.66
C PRO A 207 29.85 4.00 -14.93
N GLY A 208 30.77 3.31 -14.26
CA GLY A 208 32.11 3.83 -13.94
C GLY A 208 32.29 4.53 -12.59
N ARG A 209 32.91 3.83 -11.64
CA ARG A 209 34.09 4.38 -10.94
C ARG A 209 35.31 4.12 -11.83
N PRO A 210 36.36 4.96 -11.76
CA PRO A 210 37.49 4.69 -10.83
C PRO A 210 37.74 5.91 -9.94
N ALA A 211 38.03 5.74 -8.64
CA ALA A 211 39.33 5.45 -8.01
C ALA A 211 40.17 6.73 -7.74
N CYS A 212 40.65 6.79 -6.50
CA CYS A 212 41.57 7.72 -5.86
C CYS A 212 42.38 8.69 -6.75
N SER A 213 42.35 9.96 -6.34
CA SER A 213 43.49 10.72 -5.79
C SER A 213 42.98 12.04 -5.25
#